data_AF-A0A938VSW1-F1
#
_entry.id   AF-A0A938VSW1-F1
#
_cell.length_a   1.000
_cell.length_b   1.000
_cell.length_c   1.000
_cell.angle_alpha   90.00
_cell.angle_beta   90.00
_cell.angle_gamma   90.00
#
_symmetry.space_group_name_H-M   'P 1'
#
loop_
_entity.id
_entity.type
_entity.pdbx_description
1 polymer ?
#
loop_
_entity_poly.entity_id
_entity_poly.type
_entity_poly.pdbx_seq_one_letter_code
_entity_poly.pdbx_strand_id
1 'polypeptide(L)'
;PVNKGPLIDRELFFGNPALASPQVSPDGRWVAFLKERNGILNIHLVGWGEPLDQARPATDEKERPPAGFTWTRDSRYLLVSQDSGGDENYRLRRMDLTAPADPATGLPITAEVPLKKGVRAMVMALPKARPGEALLLVNERDEKFFDVEKLEIETLKRTPVWENRAGCADIIADLDGQVRMASRMTADGGTELFRVDGKKLSAPILKATWREGIGGFRFRLGNRTAYLETNVGEEHDLSYLAEIDPRTGQLTKLESDPLGRVDISRAAFSEATDELVGTVYLDDRKRNYWRDEGFEKDFQHVRAQFSGQEVGLADMSGDDRKWVVVVTADTDPGTFYFFNRDDRTLTKFGETRPDLPKERLSSMTPIRYPSSDGLEIPAYLTLPEHREGKNLPLLVMPHGGPWARDYWGYNPNAQFFANRGLAVLQPNFRQSTGFGKKFYAAGRHQWGEKMQDDLTWGVKHLVAKGIADPKRVAIYGGSYGGYAALAGLAYTPEVYAAGASFVGPSNLFTLLNSIPPYWESVRRQFDYFVGNPSDPSDQERLQRQSPLFSVDKMRAP
;
A
#
# COMPACT_ATOMS: atom_id res chain seq x y z
N PRO A 1 27.37 28.23 7.29
CA PRO A 1 26.87 27.34 6.21
C PRO A 1 27.59 25.98 6.24
N VAL A 2 26.91 24.94 6.70
CA VAL A 2 27.45 23.57 6.68
C VAL A 2 27.47 23.12 5.22
N ASN A 3 28.61 23.26 4.55
CA ASN A 3 28.79 22.98 3.13
C ASN A 3 28.86 21.45 2.89
N LYS A 4 27.73 20.81 2.59
CA LYS A 4 27.59 19.36 2.34
C LYS A 4 27.40 19.01 0.85
N GLY A 5 28.25 19.55 -0.01
CA GLY A 5 28.38 19.15 -1.43
C GLY A 5 27.28 19.65 -2.39
N PRO A 6 27.46 19.46 -3.72
CA PRO A 6 26.57 19.97 -4.78
C PRO A 6 25.24 19.24 -4.84
N LEU A 7 24.11 19.89 -5.21
CA LEU A 7 22.79 19.25 -5.33
C LEU A 7 22.85 17.84 -5.93
N ILE A 8 22.14 16.89 -5.32
CA ILE A 8 22.10 15.50 -5.80
C ILE A 8 21.32 15.50 -7.12
N ASP A 9 21.81 14.75 -8.10
CA ASP A 9 21.15 14.59 -9.40
C ASP A 9 19.74 14.01 -9.22
N ARG A 10 18.79 14.52 -10.02
CA ARG A 10 17.39 14.06 -10.02
C ARG A 10 17.30 12.55 -10.27
N GLU A 11 18.11 12.02 -11.18
CA GLU A 11 18.08 10.61 -11.57
C GLU A 11 18.43 9.67 -10.41
N LEU A 12 19.24 10.11 -9.45
CA LEU A 12 19.58 9.26 -8.29
C LEU A 12 18.37 9.04 -7.35
N PHE A 13 17.41 9.96 -7.30
CA PHE A 13 16.18 9.82 -6.50
C PHE A 13 15.10 9.01 -7.21
N PHE A 14 14.98 9.16 -8.54
CA PHE A 14 13.80 8.73 -9.30
C PHE A 14 14.09 7.69 -10.39
N GLY A 15 15.36 7.49 -10.77
CA GLY A 15 15.77 6.44 -11.70
C GLY A 15 15.46 5.06 -11.15
N ASN A 16 15.60 4.01 -11.98
CA ASN A 16 15.30 2.67 -11.54
C ASN A 16 16.21 2.24 -10.37
N PRO A 17 15.68 1.48 -9.40
CA PRO A 17 16.50 0.87 -8.37
C PRO A 17 17.40 -0.23 -8.95
N ALA A 18 18.54 -0.46 -8.32
CA ALA A 18 19.42 -1.58 -8.62
C ALA A 18 18.80 -2.94 -8.19
N LEU A 19 17.92 -2.91 -7.19
CA LEU A 19 17.22 -4.06 -6.62
C LEU A 19 15.88 -3.61 -6.01
N ALA A 20 14.77 -4.21 -6.44
CA ALA A 20 13.45 -3.99 -5.86
C ALA A 20 12.62 -5.29 -5.75
N SER A 21 11.71 -5.31 -4.78
CA SER A 21 10.72 -6.39 -4.58
C SER A 21 11.27 -7.82 -4.59
N PRO A 22 12.35 -8.13 -3.84
CA PRO A 22 12.85 -9.50 -3.76
C PRO A 22 11.84 -10.45 -3.09
N GLN A 23 11.64 -11.61 -3.70
CA GLN A 23 10.82 -12.71 -3.20
C GLN A 23 11.62 -14.01 -3.22
N VAL A 24 11.66 -14.71 -2.09
CA VAL A 24 12.32 -16.02 -1.98
C VAL A 24 11.35 -17.12 -2.42
N SER A 25 11.86 -18.12 -3.14
CA SER A 25 11.04 -19.27 -3.53
C SER A 25 10.59 -20.06 -2.28
N PRO A 26 9.41 -20.73 -2.31
CA PRO A 26 8.95 -21.52 -1.18
C PRO A 26 9.92 -22.60 -0.70
N ASP A 27 10.69 -23.21 -1.60
CA ASP A 27 11.76 -24.16 -1.28
C ASP A 27 13.08 -23.50 -0.80
N GLY A 28 13.12 -22.17 -0.78
CA GLY A 28 14.25 -21.38 -0.33
C GLY A 28 15.47 -21.40 -1.23
N ARG A 29 15.40 -21.93 -2.46
CA ARG A 29 16.58 -22.07 -3.34
C ARG A 29 16.87 -20.84 -4.19
N TRP A 30 15.85 -20.05 -4.53
CA TRP A 30 15.94 -18.95 -5.48
C TRP A 30 15.37 -17.66 -4.90
N VAL A 31 15.82 -16.53 -5.44
CA VAL A 31 15.25 -15.22 -5.17
C VAL A 31 14.92 -14.54 -6.50
N ALA A 32 13.65 -14.19 -6.68
CA ALA A 32 13.15 -13.41 -7.81
C ALA A 32 13.02 -11.94 -7.40
N PHE A 33 13.44 -11.01 -8.24
CA PHE A 33 13.41 -9.58 -7.93
C PHE A 33 13.39 -8.72 -9.19
N LEU A 34 13.08 -7.43 -9.05
CA LEU A 34 13.15 -6.45 -10.14
C LEU A 34 14.53 -5.78 -10.17
N LYS A 35 15.13 -5.74 -11.36
CA LYS A 35 16.36 -5.01 -11.67
C LYS A 35 16.29 -4.45 -13.08
N GLU A 36 16.90 -3.29 -13.28
CA GLU A 36 16.90 -2.64 -14.59
C GLU A 36 17.61 -3.50 -15.65
N ARG A 37 16.98 -3.60 -16.82
CA ARG A 37 17.56 -4.11 -18.05
C ARG A 37 17.12 -3.20 -19.20
N ASN A 38 18.05 -2.49 -19.82
CA ASN A 38 17.80 -1.55 -20.92
C ASN A 38 16.77 -0.46 -20.56
N GLY A 39 16.90 0.19 -19.39
CA GLY A 39 15.99 1.25 -18.96
C GLY A 39 14.66 0.79 -18.36
N ILE A 40 14.32 -0.51 -18.44
CA ILE A 40 13.06 -1.07 -17.92
C ILE A 40 13.35 -2.10 -16.83
N LEU A 41 12.62 -2.01 -15.71
CA LEU A 41 12.68 -3.02 -14.65
C LEU A 41 12.16 -4.36 -15.15
N ASN A 42 12.97 -5.39 -14.97
CA ASN A 42 12.71 -6.76 -15.39
C ASN A 42 12.92 -7.73 -14.22
N ILE A 43 12.21 -8.86 -14.26
CA ILE A 43 12.41 -9.92 -13.27
C ILE A 43 13.79 -10.55 -13.53
N HIS A 44 14.56 -10.68 -12.46
CA HIS A 44 15.82 -11.40 -12.42
C HIS A 44 15.75 -12.48 -11.34
N LEU A 45 16.60 -13.51 -11.50
CA LEU A 45 16.71 -14.65 -10.59
C LEU A 45 18.15 -14.81 -10.13
N VAL A 46 18.33 -15.16 -8.88
CA VAL A 46 19.63 -15.49 -8.28
C VAL A 46 19.46 -16.64 -7.28
N GLY A 47 20.49 -17.46 -7.10
CA GLY A 47 20.48 -18.49 -6.06
C GLY A 47 20.46 -17.86 -4.66
N TRP A 48 19.86 -18.54 -3.69
CA TRP A 48 19.89 -18.08 -2.31
C TRP A 48 21.32 -17.94 -1.79
N GLY A 49 21.68 -16.75 -1.31
CA GLY A 49 23.03 -16.47 -0.80
C GLY A 49 24.06 -16.11 -1.87
N GLU A 50 23.72 -16.21 -3.16
CA GLU A 50 24.60 -15.77 -4.24
C GLU A 50 24.57 -14.22 -4.36
N PRO A 51 25.69 -13.61 -4.79
CA PRO A 51 25.78 -12.16 -4.96
C PRO A 51 24.93 -11.64 -6.13
N LEU A 52 24.51 -10.38 -6.05
CA LEU A 52 23.60 -9.73 -7.00
C LEU A 52 24.12 -9.69 -8.46
N ASP A 53 25.43 -9.77 -8.67
CA ASP A 53 26.06 -9.78 -10.00
C ASP A 53 25.94 -11.13 -10.71
N GLN A 54 25.65 -12.21 -9.99
CA GLN A 54 25.32 -13.53 -10.57
C GLN A 54 23.86 -13.65 -11.01
N ALA A 55 23.04 -12.62 -10.75
CA ALA A 55 21.65 -12.64 -11.13
C ALA A 55 21.45 -12.68 -12.64
N ARG A 56 20.58 -13.58 -13.09
CA ARG A 56 20.22 -13.76 -14.51
C ARG A 56 18.85 -13.17 -14.82
N PRO A 57 18.64 -12.57 -16.00
CA PRO A 57 17.33 -12.09 -16.41
C PRO A 57 16.34 -13.26 -16.54
N ALA A 58 15.09 -13.03 -16.14
CA ALA A 58 13.96 -13.92 -16.34
C ALA A 58 12.90 -13.33 -17.28
N THR A 59 12.90 -12.00 -17.47
CA THR A 59 12.09 -11.29 -18.47
C THR A 59 12.93 -10.31 -19.28
N ASP A 60 12.36 -9.83 -20.40
CA ASP A 60 12.96 -8.80 -21.26
C ASP A 60 11.90 -7.81 -21.77
N GLU A 61 11.10 -7.29 -20.85
CA GLU A 61 10.11 -6.24 -21.09
C GLU A 61 10.76 -4.97 -21.65
N LYS A 62 10.11 -4.39 -22.67
CA LYS A 62 10.64 -3.25 -23.44
C LYS A 62 9.89 -1.95 -23.22
N GLU A 63 8.64 -2.03 -22.77
CA GLU A 63 7.77 -0.84 -22.67
C GLU A 63 7.45 -0.49 -21.22
N ARG A 64 7.06 -1.50 -20.42
CA ARG A 64 6.66 -1.30 -19.02
C ARG A 64 7.20 -2.46 -18.17
N PRO A 65 7.57 -2.19 -16.90
CA PRO A 65 7.89 -3.25 -15.97
C PRO A 65 6.71 -4.22 -15.75
N PRO A 66 6.99 -5.47 -15.34
CA PRO A 66 5.99 -6.33 -14.74
C PRO A 66 5.31 -5.62 -13.56
N ALA A 67 3.98 -5.61 -13.56
CA ALA A 67 3.20 -5.00 -12.50
C ALA A 67 3.35 -5.73 -11.16
N GLY A 68 3.64 -7.04 -11.23
CA GLY A 68 3.94 -7.87 -10.07
C GLY A 68 4.22 -9.30 -10.48
N PHE A 69 4.72 -10.09 -9.53
CA PHE A 69 4.91 -11.53 -9.69
C PHE A 69 4.75 -12.24 -8.34
N THR A 70 4.49 -13.54 -8.38
CA THR A 70 4.42 -14.39 -7.19
C THR A 70 4.89 -15.81 -7.50
N TRP A 71 5.58 -16.43 -6.56
CA TRP A 71 6.01 -17.83 -6.65
C TRP A 71 4.84 -18.80 -6.47
N THR A 72 4.80 -19.85 -7.28
CA THR A 72 3.91 -20.99 -7.01
C THR A 72 4.46 -21.83 -5.86
N ARG A 73 3.58 -22.52 -5.13
CA ARG A 73 3.94 -23.25 -3.89
C ARG A 73 4.97 -24.36 -4.11
N ASP A 74 5.03 -24.93 -5.31
CA ASP A 74 6.03 -25.92 -5.72
C ASP A 74 7.37 -25.32 -6.16
N SER A 75 7.53 -23.99 -6.09
CA SER A 75 8.73 -23.24 -6.52
C SER A 75 9.07 -23.39 -8.01
N ARG A 76 8.17 -23.95 -8.82
CA ARG A 76 8.42 -24.23 -10.24
C ARG A 76 8.16 -23.02 -11.13
N TYR A 77 7.12 -22.25 -10.82
CA TYR A 77 6.66 -21.17 -11.67
C TYR A 77 6.64 -19.83 -10.96
N LEU A 78 6.75 -18.77 -11.76
CA LEU A 78 6.25 -17.45 -11.38
C LEU A 78 4.93 -17.18 -12.13
N LEU A 79 3.94 -16.68 -11.41
CA LEU A 79 2.77 -16.03 -12.03
C LEU A 79 3.06 -14.54 -12.11
N VAL A 80 3.15 -14.01 -13.32
CA VAL A 80 3.53 -12.62 -13.60
C VAL A 80 2.33 -11.84 -14.10
N SER A 81 2.11 -10.67 -13.51
CA SER A 81 1.04 -9.74 -13.86
C SER A 81 1.56 -8.61 -14.75
N GLN A 82 0.80 -8.26 -15.79
CA GLN A 82 1.15 -7.20 -16.74
C GLN A 82 -0.10 -6.49 -17.26
N ASP A 83 -0.09 -5.16 -17.30
CA ASP A 83 -1.10 -4.33 -17.97
C ASP A 83 -0.69 -4.02 -19.42
N SER A 84 -1.58 -3.40 -20.21
CA SER A 84 -1.24 -2.92 -21.56
C SER A 84 -1.32 -1.40 -21.60
N GLY A 85 -0.19 -0.72 -21.70
CA GLY A 85 -0.14 0.74 -21.87
C GLY A 85 -0.71 1.54 -20.69
N GLY A 86 -0.75 0.98 -19.48
CA GLY A 86 -1.32 1.65 -18.31
C GLY A 86 -2.84 1.57 -18.19
N ASP A 87 -3.50 0.68 -18.93
CA ASP A 87 -4.97 0.51 -18.90
C ASP A 87 -5.50 -0.17 -17.62
N GLU A 88 -4.60 -0.65 -16.75
CA GLU A 88 -4.88 -1.39 -15.51
C GLU A 88 -5.69 -2.69 -15.69
N ASN A 89 -5.82 -3.20 -16.92
CA ASN A 89 -6.42 -4.50 -17.21
C ASN A 89 -5.35 -5.59 -17.14
N TYR A 90 -4.95 -5.91 -15.90
CA TYR A 90 -3.91 -6.87 -15.65
C TYR A 90 -4.23 -8.26 -16.22
N ARG A 91 -3.29 -8.78 -17.00
CA ARG A 91 -3.25 -10.16 -17.46
C ARG A 91 -2.24 -10.96 -16.65
N LEU A 92 -2.40 -12.28 -16.66
CA LEU A 92 -1.50 -13.20 -15.99
C LEU A 92 -0.80 -14.09 -17.01
N ARG A 93 0.50 -14.27 -16.85
CA ARG A 93 1.28 -15.28 -17.57
C ARG A 93 2.04 -16.14 -16.56
N ARG A 94 2.16 -17.42 -16.86
CA ARG A 94 3.00 -18.35 -16.10
C ARG A 94 4.37 -18.42 -16.75
N MET A 95 5.42 -18.39 -15.94
CA MET A 95 6.81 -18.54 -16.34
C MET A 95 7.39 -19.81 -15.71
N ASP A 96 7.87 -20.76 -16.51
CA ASP A 96 8.49 -22.02 -16.04
C ASP A 96 9.98 -21.83 -15.80
N LEU A 97 10.40 -21.95 -14.54
CA LEU A 97 11.79 -21.74 -14.13
C LEU A 97 12.61 -23.03 -14.09
N THR A 98 11.97 -24.18 -14.31
CA THR A 98 12.59 -25.51 -14.27
C THR A 98 12.83 -26.10 -15.66
N ALA A 99 12.07 -25.66 -16.66
CA ALA A 99 12.29 -26.04 -18.04
C ALA A 99 13.61 -25.43 -18.58
N PRO A 100 14.26 -26.08 -19.56
CA PRO A 100 15.32 -25.43 -20.32
C PRO A 100 14.84 -24.08 -20.87
N ALA A 101 15.69 -23.06 -20.79
CA ALA A 101 15.39 -21.76 -21.34
C ALA A 101 15.10 -21.87 -22.84
N ASP A 102 14.25 -20.98 -23.34
CA ASP A 102 13.95 -20.87 -24.78
C ASP A 102 15.26 -20.63 -25.55
N PRO A 103 15.65 -21.50 -26.50
CA PRO A 103 16.91 -21.36 -27.22
C PRO A 103 17.05 -20.05 -28.02
N ALA A 104 15.95 -19.42 -28.42
CA ALA A 104 15.95 -18.19 -29.19
C ALA A 104 16.18 -16.95 -28.32
N THR A 105 15.70 -16.95 -27.07
CA THR A 105 15.77 -15.78 -26.17
C THR A 105 16.74 -15.96 -25.01
N GLY A 106 17.06 -17.21 -24.64
CA GLY A 106 17.79 -17.55 -23.43
C GLY A 106 16.99 -17.33 -22.13
N LEU A 107 15.68 -17.09 -22.23
CA LEU A 107 14.80 -16.78 -21.09
C LEU A 107 13.89 -17.96 -20.72
N PRO A 108 13.36 -18.00 -19.49
CA PRO A 108 12.31 -18.95 -19.10
C PRO A 108 11.12 -18.94 -20.06
N ILE A 109 10.57 -20.13 -20.33
CA ILE A 109 9.39 -20.29 -21.20
C ILE A 109 8.17 -19.72 -20.48
N THR A 110 7.42 -18.85 -21.18
CA THR A 110 6.18 -18.25 -20.66
C THR A 110 4.94 -18.71 -21.42
N ALA A 111 3.80 -18.81 -20.74
CA ALA A 111 2.51 -19.04 -21.36
C ALA A 111 1.44 -18.13 -20.72
N GLU A 112 0.65 -17.46 -21.55
CA GLU A 112 -0.41 -16.54 -21.11
C GLU A 112 -1.63 -17.32 -20.60
N VAL A 113 -2.19 -16.91 -19.46
CA VAL A 113 -3.46 -17.45 -18.97
C VAL A 113 -4.56 -17.03 -19.95
N PRO A 114 -5.32 -17.98 -20.53
CA PRO A 114 -6.28 -17.65 -21.59
C PRO A 114 -7.44 -16.82 -21.04
N LEU A 115 -7.54 -15.56 -21.47
CA LEU A 115 -8.53 -14.56 -21.07
C LEU A 115 -9.07 -13.83 -22.31
N LYS A 116 -10.34 -13.43 -22.34
CA LYS A 116 -10.85 -12.51 -23.37
C LYS A 116 -10.16 -11.14 -23.29
N LYS A 117 -10.15 -10.43 -24.41
CA LYS A 117 -9.66 -9.06 -24.49
C LYS A 117 -10.45 -8.15 -23.54
N GLY A 118 -9.75 -7.30 -22.80
CA GLY A 118 -10.35 -6.35 -21.85
C GLY A 118 -10.71 -6.95 -20.49
N VAL A 119 -10.44 -8.25 -20.28
CA VAL A 119 -10.62 -8.90 -18.98
C VAL A 119 -9.42 -8.65 -18.09
N ARG A 120 -9.69 -8.37 -16.82
CA ARG A 120 -8.73 -8.30 -15.74
C ARG A 120 -8.75 -9.60 -14.94
N ALA A 121 -7.57 -10.12 -14.64
CA ALA A 121 -7.37 -11.27 -13.76
C ALA A 121 -6.27 -11.00 -12.73
N MET A 122 -6.46 -11.50 -11.52
CA MET A 122 -5.47 -11.42 -10.45
C MET A 122 -5.44 -12.71 -9.64
N VAL A 123 -4.28 -13.04 -9.07
CA VAL A 123 -4.14 -14.19 -8.16
C VAL A 123 -4.85 -13.85 -6.85
N MET A 124 -5.87 -14.62 -6.51
CA MET A 124 -6.60 -14.51 -5.25
C MET A 124 -5.88 -15.25 -4.12
N ALA A 125 -5.47 -16.50 -4.39
CA ALA A 125 -4.83 -17.36 -3.40
C ALA A 125 -4.01 -18.47 -4.04
N LEU A 126 -2.99 -18.92 -3.32
CA LEU A 126 -2.14 -20.08 -3.62
C LEU A 126 -2.20 -21.05 -2.42
N PRO A 127 -3.20 -21.95 -2.36
CA PRO A 127 -3.39 -22.85 -1.21
C PRO A 127 -2.23 -23.84 -1.06
N LYS A 128 -1.68 -23.97 0.16
CA LYS A 128 -0.57 -24.90 0.43
C LYS A 128 -0.97 -26.36 0.21
N ALA A 129 -2.23 -26.70 0.51
CA ALA A 129 -2.77 -28.04 0.31
C ALA A 129 -2.87 -28.46 -1.17
N ARG A 130 -2.74 -27.51 -2.12
CA ARG A 130 -2.91 -27.75 -3.56
C ARG A 130 -1.86 -26.99 -4.37
N PRO A 131 -0.59 -27.39 -4.31
CA PRO A 131 0.51 -26.58 -4.85
C PRO A 131 0.49 -26.38 -6.38
N GLY A 132 -0.22 -27.24 -7.13
CA GLY A 132 -0.42 -27.11 -8.57
C GLY A 132 -1.65 -26.28 -8.98
N GLU A 133 -2.37 -25.69 -8.03
CA GLU A 133 -3.58 -24.90 -8.26
C GLU A 133 -3.43 -23.47 -7.74
N ALA A 134 -4.02 -22.51 -8.46
CA ALA A 134 -4.24 -21.15 -7.99
C ALA A 134 -5.73 -20.81 -8.02
N LEU A 135 -6.18 -19.96 -7.10
CA LEU A 135 -7.46 -19.27 -7.26
C LEU A 135 -7.21 -17.91 -7.89
N LEU A 136 -8.04 -17.55 -8.87
CA LEU A 136 -8.02 -16.29 -9.59
C LEU A 136 -9.31 -15.52 -9.33
N LEU A 137 -9.20 -14.21 -9.22
CA LEU A 137 -10.32 -13.28 -9.40
C LEU A 137 -10.35 -12.84 -10.86
N VAL A 138 -11.48 -13.01 -11.55
CA VAL A 138 -11.63 -12.68 -12.98
C VAL A 138 -12.97 -11.98 -13.25
N ASN A 139 -12.96 -10.84 -13.96
CA ASN A 139 -14.17 -10.07 -14.30
C ASN A 139 -14.67 -10.35 -15.73
N GLU A 140 -14.56 -11.60 -16.20
CA GLU A 140 -14.87 -11.98 -17.59
C GLU A 140 -16.37 -12.10 -17.88
N ARG A 141 -17.15 -12.47 -16.87
CA ARG A 141 -18.63 -12.56 -16.96
C ARG A 141 -19.29 -11.20 -16.78
N ASP A 142 -18.72 -10.36 -15.92
CA ASP A 142 -19.25 -9.07 -15.49
C ASP A 142 -18.06 -8.14 -15.27
N GLU A 143 -17.98 -7.03 -16.00
CA GLU A 143 -16.84 -6.11 -15.92
C GLU A 143 -16.69 -5.45 -14.53
N LYS A 144 -17.77 -5.42 -13.74
CA LYS A 144 -17.82 -4.78 -12.42
C LYS A 144 -17.37 -5.68 -11.29
N PHE A 145 -17.63 -6.98 -11.42
CA PHE A 145 -17.48 -7.93 -10.32
C PHE A 145 -16.65 -9.14 -10.72
N PHE A 146 -15.73 -9.52 -9.84
CA PHE A 146 -14.82 -10.63 -10.10
C PHE A 146 -15.43 -11.95 -9.61
N ASP A 147 -15.50 -12.93 -10.51
CA ASP A 147 -15.77 -14.32 -10.19
C ASP A 147 -14.48 -15.00 -9.69
N VAL A 148 -14.63 -16.08 -8.91
CA VAL A 148 -13.51 -16.94 -8.51
C VAL A 148 -13.40 -18.11 -9.48
N GLU A 149 -12.20 -18.29 -10.01
CA GLU A 149 -11.86 -19.44 -10.84
C GLU A 149 -10.62 -20.14 -10.34
N LYS A 150 -10.58 -21.46 -10.55
CA LYS A 150 -9.40 -22.28 -10.30
C LYS A 150 -8.56 -22.34 -11.57
N LEU A 151 -7.26 -22.08 -11.45
CA LEU A 151 -6.27 -22.30 -12.48
C LEU A 151 -5.46 -23.55 -12.14
N GLU A 152 -5.52 -24.57 -12.99
CA GLU A 152 -4.51 -25.62 -13.02
C GLU A 152 -3.24 -25.02 -13.62
N ILE A 153 -2.20 -24.81 -12.80
CA ILE A 153 -1.06 -23.97 -13.17
C ILE A 153 -0.27 -24.59 -14.34
N GLU A 154 -0.09 -25.91 -14.35
CA GLU A 154 0.69 -26.59 -15.40
C GLU A 154 -0.01 -26.61 -16.77
N THR A 155 -1.34 -26.70 -16.80
CA THR A 155 -2.11 -26.80 -18.06
C THR A 155 -2.71 -25.45 -18.48
N LEU A 156 -2.70 -24.46 -17.58
CA LEU A 156 -3.44 -23.20 -17.66
C LEU A 156 -4.95 -23.36 -17.82
N LYS A 157 -5.47 -24.55 -17.49
CA LYS A 157 -6.91 -24.82 -17.55
C LYS A 157 -7.62 -24.08 -16.41
N ARG A 158 -8.57 -23.22 -16.79
CA ARG A 158 -9.44 -22.49 -15.87
C ARG A 158 -10.75 -23.23 -15.64
N THR A 159 -11.20 -23.31 -14.39
CA THR A 159 -12.50 -23.90 -14.02
C THR A 159 -13.24 -22.98 -13.05
N PRO A 160 -14.52 -22.66 -13.28
CA PRO A 160 -15.30 -21.82 -12.36
C PRO A 160 -15.42 -22.42 -10.97
N VAL A 161 -15.20 -21.60 -9.93
CA VAL A 161 -15.35 -21.98 -8.52
C VAL A 161 -16.58 -21.31 -7.92
N TRP A 162 -16.67 -19.98 -8.04
CA TRP A 162 -17.75 -19.20 -7.46
C TRP A 162 -18.07 -17.97 -8.31
N GLU A 163 -19.35 -17.76 -8.63
CA GLU A 163 -19.80 -16.62 -9.41
C GLU A 163 -20.27 -15.50 -8.49
N ASN A 164 -19.68 -14.32 -8.63
CA ASN A 164 -20.02 -13.14 -7.87
C ASN A 164 -21.26 -12.45 -8.45
N ARG A 165 -22.42 -13.06 -8.21
CA ARG A 165 -23.73 -12.50 -8.60
C ARG A 165 -24.29 -11.52 -7.57
N ALA A 166 -23.65 -11.42 -6.41
CA ALA A 166 -24.12 -10.60 -5.29
C ALA A 166 -23.46 -9.21 -5.24
N GLY A 167 -22.48 -8.94 -6.10
CA GLY A 167 -21.73 -7.69 -6.12
C GLY A 167 -20.76 -7.55 -4.95
N CYS A 168 -20.18 -8.66 -4.50
CA CYS A 168 -19.21 -8.69 -3.41
C CYS A 168 -17.91 -7.99 -3.82
N ALA A 169 -17.32 -7.24 -2.88
CA ALA A 169 -16.05 -6.55 -3.06
C ALA A 169 -14.87 -7.46 -2.70
N ASP A 170 -14.95 -8.13 -1.54
CA ASP A 170 -13.94 -9.11 -1.11
C ASP A 170 -14.50 -10.52 -1.16
N ILE A 171 -13.65 -11.46 -1.55
CA ILE A 171 -13.93 -12.89 -1.55
C ILE A 171 -12.78 -13.57 -0.83
N ILE A 172 -13.10 -14.43 0.13
CA ILE A 172 -12.12 -14.96 1.09
C ILE A 172 -12.18 -16.48 1.03
N ALA A 173 -11.04 -17.08 0.68
CA ALA A 173 -10.84 -18.51 0.74
C ALA A 173 -10.18 -18.93 2.06
N ASP A 174 -10.45 -20.16 2.47
CA ASP A 174 -9.72 -20.81 3.55
C ASP A 174 -8.37 -21.36 3.11
N LEU A 175 -7.62 -21.95 4.05
CA LEU A 175 -6.26 -22.46 3.79
C LEU A 175 -6.25 -23.62 2.78
N ASP A 176 -7.38 -24.29 2.56
CA ASP A 176 -7.56 -25.36 1.58
C ASP A 176 -8.02 -24.85 0.20
N GLY A 177 -8.17 -23.54 0.05
CA GLY A 177 -8.64 -22.90 -1.18
C GLY A 177 -10.14 -23.07 -1.44
N GLN A 178 -10.95 -23.28 -0.41
CA GLN A 178 -12.40 -23.21 -0.54
C GLN A 178 -12.86 -21.78 -0.27
N VAL A 179 -13.76 -21.25 -1.11
CA VAL A 179 -14.37 -19.94 -0.86
C VAL A 179 -15.35 -20.08 0.32
N ARG A 180 -15.12 -19.33 1.40
CA ARG A 180 -15.87 -19.47 2.67
C ARG A 180 -16.60 -18.21 3.09
N MET A 181 -16.10 -17.04 2.72
CA MET A 181 -16.72 -15.76 3.07
C MET A 181 -16.63 -14.80 1.89
N ALA A 182 -17.52 -13.82 1.89
CA ALA A 182 -17.47 -12.70 0.96
C ALA A 182 -18.02 -11.45 1.65
N SER A 183 -17.51 -10.28 1.31
CA SER A 183 -17.97 -9.00 1.83
C SER A 183 -18.67 -8.19 0.72
N ARG A 184 -19.59 -7.31 1.09
CA ARG A 184 -20.19 -6.35 0.15
C ARG A 184 -20.40 -5.01 0.83
N MET A 185 -20.11 -3.94 0.11
CA MET A 185 -20.41 -2.58 0.57
C MET A 185 -21.90 -2.29 0.49
N THR A 186 -22.47 -1.75 1.57
CA THR A 186 -23.87 -1.31 1.63
C THR A 186 -24.04 0.06 0.97
N ALA A 187 -25.28 0.45 0.68
CA ALA A 187 -25.57 1.71 0.00
C ALA A 187 -25.18 2.95 0.84
N ASP A 188 -25.16 2.81 2.16
CA ASP A 188 -24.73 3.83 3.13
C ASP A 188 -23.22 3.78 3.44
N GLY A 189 -22.42 3.09 2.62
CA GLY A 189 -20.96 3.03 2.75
C GLY A 189 -20.43 2.09 3.83
N GLY A 190 -21.30 1.35 4.52
CA GLY A 190 -20.93 0.26 5.43
C GLY A 190 -20.53 -1.02 4.68
N THR A 191 -20.32 -2.10 5.45
CA THR A 191 -19.95 -3.42 4.91
C THR A 191 -20.77 -4.53 5.55
N GLU A 192 -21.30 -5.43 4.73
CA GLU A 192 -21.89 -6.71 5.17
C GLU A 192 -20.91 -7.85 4.86
N LEU A 193 -20.66 -8.72 5.83
CA LEU A 193 -19.91 -9.95 5.65
C LEU A 193 -20.88 -11.13 5.62
N PHE A 194 -20.64 -12.05 4.70
CA PHE A 194 -21.47 -13.22 4.45
C PHE A 194 -20.64 -14.50 4.57
N ARG A 195 -21.29 -15.57 4.99
CA ARG A 195 -20.80 -16.92 4.76
C ARG A 195 -21.15 -17.35 3.32
N VAL A 196 -20.25 -18.09 2.70
CA VAL A 196 -20.47 -18.72 1.39
C VAL A 196 -20.81 -20.19 1.62
N ASP A 197 -22.04 -20.57 1.27
CA ASP A 197 -22.56 -21.94 1.36
C ASP A 197 -22.67 -22.54 -0.05
N GLY A 198 -21.61 -23.26 -0.45
CA GLY A 198 -21.47 -23.75 -1.82
C GLY A 198 -21.36 -22.58 -2.81
N LYS A 199 -22.44 -22.31 -3.56
CA LYS A 199 -22.49 -21.22 -4.56
C LYS A 199 -23.36 -20.04 -4.13
N LYS A 200 -23.89 -20.03 -2.90
CA LYS A 200 -24.82 -19.01 -2.41
C LYS A 200 -24.27 -18.29 -1.19
N LEU A 201 -24.69 -17.06 -0.99
CA LEU A 201 -24.46 -16.34 0.25
C LEU A 201 -25.55 -16.67 1.27
N SER A 202 -25.15 -16.72 2.54
CA SER A 202 -26.07 -16.72 3.67
C SER A 202 -26.75 -15.34 3.85
N ALA A 203 -27.55 -15.19 4.91
CA ALA A 203 -27.79 -13.86 5.47
C ALA A 203 -26.46 -13.24 5.98
N PRO A 204 -26.33 -11.90 6.08
CA PRO A 204 -25.15 -11.29 6.66
C PRO A 204 -24.87 -11.84 8.07
N ILE A 205 -23.62 -12.25 8.32
CA ILE A 205 -23.17 -12.75 9.63
C ILE A 205 -22.54 -11.64 10.48
N LEU A 206 -22.03 -10.59 9.84
CA LEU A 206 -21.49 -9.41 10.50
C LEU A 206 -21.81 -8.18 9.66
N LYS A 207 -22.07 -7.05 10.32
CA LYS A 207 -22.28 -5.75 9.67
C LYS A 207 -21.38 -4.73 10.32
N ALA A 208 -20.76 -3.91 9.49
CA ALA A 208 -20.02 -2.73 9.87
C ALA A 208 -20.72 -1.50 9.31
N THR A 209 -20.81 -0.45 10.12
CA THR A 209 -21.18 0.88 9.63
C THR A 209 -20.05 1.43 8.74
N TRP A 210 -20.30 2.54 8.04
CA TRP A 210 -19.28 3.24 7.25
C TRP A 210 -18.08 3.76 8.05
N ARG A 211 -18.21 3.86 9.38
CA ARG A 211 -17.10 4.22 10.29
C ARG A 211 -16.25 3.00 10.64
N GLU A 212 -16.76 1.82 10.35
CA GLU A 212 -16.19 0.57 10.78
C GLU A 212 -15.60 -0.19 9.59
N GLY A 213 -14.53 -0.93 9.86
CA GLY A 213 -13.83 -1.74 8.89
C GLY A 213 -13.99 -3.22 9.18
N ILE A 214 -14.01 -4.01 8.12
CA ILE A 214 -13.92 -5.46 8.15
C ILE A 214 -12.86 -5.82 7.10
N GLY A 215 -11.67 -6.27 7.52
CA GLY A 215 -10.57 -6.58 6.61
C GLY A 215 -9.52 -7.50 7.24
N GLY A 216 -8.36 -7.63 6.60
CA GLY A 216 -7.23 -8.38 7.17
C GLY A 216 -7.53 -9.87 7.42
N PHE A 217 -8.39 -10.49 6.61
CA PHE A 217 -8.85 -11.84 6.82
C PHE A 217 -7.76 -12.89 6.62
N ARG A 218 -7.66 -13.83 7.56
CA ARG A 218 -6.91 -15.08 7.36
C ARG A 218 -7.53 -16.23 8.15
N PHE A 219 -7.86 -17.33 7.47
CA PHE A 219 -8.32 -18.53 8.16
C PHE A 219 -7.23 -19.14 9.05
N ARG A 220 -7.64 -19.66 10.20
CA ARG A 220 -6.77 -20.41 11.11
C ARG A 220 -6.63 -21.85 10.66
N LEU A 221 -5.59 -22.52 11.15
CA LEU A 221 -5.40 -23.94 10.95
C LEU A 221 -6.68 -24.73 11.31
N GLY A 222 -7.06 -25.65 10.42
CA GLY A 222 -8.31 -26.42 10.54
C GLY A 222 -9.56 -25.70 10.05
N ASN A 223 -9.46 -24.46 9.55
CA ASN A 223 -10.52 -23.73 8.84
C ASN A 223 -11.85 -23.59 9.62
N ARG A 224 -11.77 -23.59 10.96
CA ARG A 224 -12.93 -23.45 11.87
C ARG A 224 -13.25 -22.00 12.19
N THR A 225 -12.23 -21.18 12.40
CA THR A 225 -12.33 -19.75 12.66
C THR A 225 -11.30 -18.98 11.83
N ALA A 226 -11.45 -17.67 11.75
CA ALA A 226 -10.54 -16.80 11.01
C ALA A 226 -10.11 -15.61 11.87
N TYR A 227 -8.91 -15.09 11.60
CA TYR A 227 -8.52 -13.76 12.04
C TYR A 227 -9.20 -12.70 11.18
N LEU A 228 -9.54 -11.58 11.80
CA LEU A 228 -10.17 -10.41 11.20
C LEU A 228 -9.59 -9.15 11.84
N GLU A 229 -9.26 -8.15 11.04
CA GLU A 229 -8.98 -6.79 11.50
C GLU A 229 -10.28 -5.98 11.43
N THR A 230 -10.71 -5.42 12.57
CA THR A 230 -11.99 -4.71 12.65
C THR A 230 -12.02 -3.71 13.80
N ASN A 231 -12.95 -2.78 13.75
CA ASN A 231 -13.33 -1.86 14.83
C ASN A 231 -14.86 -1.82 15.01
N VAL A 232 -15.56 -2.89 14.60
CA VAL A 232 -17.01 -3.06 14.80
C VAL A 232 -17.31 -3.03 16.30
N GLY A 233 -18.26 -2.17 16.70
CA GLY A 233 -18.65 -1.90 18.08
C GLY A 233 -18.45 -0.42 18.43
N GLU A 234 -19.44 0.27 18.98
CA GLU A 234 -19.38 1.72 19.29
C GLU A 234 -18.23 2.08 20.25
N GLU A 235 -17.87 1.15 21.13
CA GLU A 235 -16.78 1.23 22.09
C GLU A 235 -15.37 1.17 21.46
N HIS A 236 -15.27 0.80 20.18
CA HIS A 236 -14.00 0.56 19.49
C HIS A 236 -13.69 1.68 18.48
N ASP A 237 -12.93 2.68 18.92
CA ASP A 237 -12.45 3.72 18.02
C ASP A 237 -11.34 3.21 17.08
N LEU A 238 -10.33 2.55 17.66
CA LEU A 238 -9.20 1.95 16.95
C LEU A 238 -9.52 0.52 16.52
N SER A 239 -9.00 0.12 15.36
CA SER A 239 -9.07 -1.27 14.91
C SER A 239 -8.20 -2.21 15.75
N TYR A 240 -8.66 -3.46 15.83
CA TYR A 240 -8.10 -4.53 16.63
C TYR A 240 -8.12 -5.84 15.83
N LEU A 241 -7.26 -6.78 16.23
CA LEU A 241 -7.31 -8.15 15.74
C LEU A 241 -8.38 -8.91 16.52
N ALA A 242 -9.29 -9.54 15.79
CA ALA A 242 -10.34 -10.40 16.30
C ALA A 242 -10.21 -11.81 15.73
N GLU A 243 -10.77 -12.77 16.45
CA GLU A 243 -11.17 -14.06 15.90
C GLU A 243 -12.66 -14.00 15.55
N ILE A 244 -13.04 -14.50 14.37
CA ILE A 244 -14.43 -14.65 13.94
C ILE A 244 -14.80 -16.12 13.72
N ASP A 245 -15.95 -16.54 14.24
CA ASP A 245 -16.60 -17.80 13.82
C ASP A 245 -17.39 -17.54 12.52
N PRO A 246 -16.96 -18.07 11.35
CA PRO A 246 -17.60 -17.82 10.07
C PRO A 246 -19.02 -18.40 9.96
N ARG A 247 -19.44 -19.24 10.92
CA ARG A 247 -20.80 -19.81 10.93
C ARG A 247 -21.81 -18.88 11.59
N THR A 248 -21.37 -18.11 12.58
CA THR A 248 -22.25 -17.27 13.42
C THR A 248 -21.96 -15.78 13.29
N GLY A 249 -20.76 -15.41 12.82
CA GLY A 249 -20.25 -14.05 12.83
C GLY A 249 -19.78 -13.56 14.21
N GLN A 250 -19.75 -14.44 15.22
CA GLN A 250 -19.33 -14.08 16.57
C GLN A 250 -17.86 -13.65 16.57
N LEU A 251 -17.60 -12.44 17.09
CA LEU A 251 -16.28 -11.87 17.26
C LEU A 251 -15.75 -12.11 18.67
N THR A 252 -14.47 -12.47 18.76
CA THR A 252 -13.68 -12.48 20.00
C THR A 252 -12.47 -11.59 19.79
N LYS A 253 -12.42 -10.45 20.48
CA LYS A 253 -11.25 -9.55 20.43
C LYS A 253 -10.02 -10.26 20.98
N LEU A 254 -8.92 -10.23 20.23
CA LEU A 254 -7.64 -10.82 20.60
C LEU A 254 -6.62 -9.77 21.04
N GLU A 255 -6.44 -8.73 20.23
CA GLU A 255 -5.37 -7.75 20.46
C GLU A 255 -5.71 -6.38 19.86
N SER A 256 -5.35 -5.32 20.56
CA SER A 256 -5.36 -3.94 20.06
C SER A 256 -4.05 -3.25 20.41
N ASP A 257 -3.78 -2.09 19.82
CA ASP A 257 -2.53 -1.34 20.09
C ASP A 257 -2.32 -1.17 21.60
N PRO A 258 -1.22 -1.71 22.16
CA PRO A 258 -0.94 -1.60 23.58
C PRO A 258 -0.81 -0.16 24.08
N LEU A 259 -0.49 0.79 23.20
CA LEU A 259 -0.45 2.23 23.55
C LEU A 259 -1.77 2.97 23.28
N GLY A 260 -2.74 2.33 22.64
CA GLY A 260 -4.04 2.95 22.31
C GLY A 260 -3.94 4.20 21.44
N ARG A 261 -2.98 4.25 20.52
CA ARG A 261 -2.69 5.43 19.67
C ARG A 261 -3.07 5.25 18.21
N VAL A 262 -2.96 4.02 17.70
CA VAL A 262 -3.17 3.71 16.28
C VAL A 262 -3.92 2.41 16.07
N ASP A 263 -4.51 2.29 14.88
CA ASP A 263 -5.11 1.07 14.39
C ASP A 263 -4.07 -0.06 14.28
N ILE A 264 -4.52 -1.32 14.39
CA ILE A 264 -3.68 -2.44 13.95
C ILE A 264 -3.39 -2.27 12.45
N SER A 265 -2.13 -2.43 12.07
CA SER A 265 -1.71 -2.31 10.66
C SER A 265 -1.67 -3.65 9.94
N ARG A 266 -1.21 -4.71 10.61
CA ARG A 266 -1.26 -6.08 10.08
C ARG A 266 -1.06 -7.12 11.18
N ALA A 267 -1.62 -8.31 10.98
CA ALA A 267 -1.16 -9.55 11.59
C ALA A 267 -0.07 -10.23 10.74
N ALA A 268 0.95 -10.81 11.38
CA ALA A 268 2.03 -11.55 10.73
C ALA A 268 1.93 -13.05 11.05
N PHE A 269 2.18 -13.89 10.05
CA PHE A 269 1.99 -15.34 10.13
C PHE A 269 3.22 -16.10 9.67
N SER A 270 3.40 -17.30 10.23
CA SER A 270 4.38 -18.28 9.76
C SER A 270 3.94 -18.89 8.42
N GLU A 271 4.85 -18.97 7.46
CA GLU A 271 4.63 -19.71 6.21
C GLU A 271 4.76 -21.23 6.42
N ALA A 272 5.48 -21.68 7.45
CA ALA A 272 5.56 -23.11 7.79
C ALA A 272 4.27 -23.65 8.44
N THR A 273 3.67 -22.87 9.36
CA THR A 273 2.63 -23.38 10.28
C THR A 273 1.26 -22.70 10.15
N ASP A 274 1.18 -21.58 9.42
CA ASP A 274 -0.01 -20.70 9.36
C ASP A 274 -0.39 -20.04 10.70
N GLU A 275 0.42 -20.20 11.75
CA GLU A 275 0.16 -19.60 13.05
C GLU A 275 0.54 -18.11 13.11
N LEU A 276 -0.17 -17.37 13.97
CA LEU A 276 0.09 -15.96 14.23
C LEU A 276 1.42 -15.81 14.98
N VAL A 277 2.40 -15.15 14.36
CA VAL A 277 3.71 -14.91 14.97
C VAL A 277 3.82 -13.53 15.61
N GLY A 278 2.97 -12.58 15.22
CA GLY A 278 2.95 -11.24 15.83
C GLY A 278 1.99 -10.26 15.16
N THR A 279 1.93 -9.06 15.72
CA THR A 279 1.13 -7.93 15.22
C THR A 279 2.02 -6.72 14.99
N VAL A 280 1.61 -5.87 14.05
CA VAL A 280 2.35 -4.66 13.68
C VAL A 280 1.44 -3.44 13.79
N TYR A 281 1.97 -2.39 14.41
CA TYR A 281 1.32 -1.09 14.56
C TYR A 281 2.23 -0.01 13.96
N LEU A 282 1.64 0.87 13.16
CA LEU A 282 2.35 1.98 12.51
C LEU A 282 1.90 3.29 13.17
N ASP A 283 2.67 3.74 14.17
CA ASP A 283 2.52 5.03 14.85
C ASP A 283 3.49 6.04 14.21
N ASP A 284 4.11 6.93 14.99
CA ASP A 284 5.23 7.78 14.51
C ASP A 284 6.39 6.93 13.94
N ARG A 285 6.58 5.72 14.49
CA ARG A 285 7.43 4.65 13.96
C ARG A 285 6.74 3.30 14.13
N LYS A 286 7.21 2.28 13.41
CA LYS A 286 6.65 0.93 13.49
C LYS A 286 6.96 0.27 14.84
N ARG A 287 5.97 -0.44 15.39
CA ARG A 287 6.08 -1.30 16.57
C ARG A 287 5.64 -2.71 16.19
N ASN A 288 6.43 -3.71 16.60
CA ASN A 288 6.08 -5.12 16.44
C ASN A 288 5.86 -5.71 17.83
N TYR A 289 4.79 -6.50 18.00
CA TYR A 289 4.55 -7.29 19.20
C TYR A 289 4.50 -8.77 18.81
N TRP A 290 5.45 -9.55 19.31
CA TRP A 290 5.61 -10.95 18.93
C TRP A 290 4.77 -11.86 19.82
N ARG A 291 4.31 -12.96 19.22
CA ARG A 291 3.60 -14.07 19.86
C ARG A 291 4.39 -15.37 19.81
N ASP A 292 5.32 -15.47 18.86
CA ASP A 292 6.27 -16.56 18.76
C ASP A 292 7.66 -16.13 19.25
N GLU A 293 8.19 -16.83 20.25
CA GLU A 293 9.51 -16.51 20.84
C GLU A 293 10.67 -16.75 19.87
N GLY A 294 10.54 -17.70 18.93
CA GLY A 294 11.58 -18.01 17.95
C GLY A 294 11.75 -16.86 16.97
N PHE A 295 10.64 -16.46 16.34
CA PHE A 295 10.56 -15.28 15.47
C PHE A 295 11.00 -14.02 16.20
N GLU A 296 10.60 -13.84 17.47
CA GLU A 296 11.07 -12.71 18.26
C GLU A 296 12.60 -12.74 18.41
N LYS A 297 13.19 -13.83 18.90
CA LYS A 297 14.64 -13.94 19.11
C LYS A 297 15.43 -13.71 17.82
N ASP A 298 14.95 -14.24 16.70
CA ASP A 298 15.58 -14.08 15.40
C ASP A 298 15.45 -12.63 14.87
N PHE A 299 14.27 -12.01 14.98
CA PHE A 299 14.10 -10.61 14.62
C PHE A 299 14.95 -9.69 15.51
N GLN A 300 15.05 -9.98 16.81
CA GLN A 300 15.88 -9.22 17.75
C GLN A 300 17.37 -9.36 17.43
N HIS A 301 17.81 -10.56 17.03
CA HIS A 301 19.17 -10.80 16.57
C HIS A 301 19.52 -9.92 15.37
N VAL A 302 18.63 -9.83 14.38
CA VAL A 302 18.84 -8.95 13.21
C VAL A 302 18.77 -7.48 13.63
N ARG A 303 17.76 -7.07 14.39
CA ARG A 303 17.54 -5.68 14.84
C ARG A 303 18.74 -5.12 15.60
N ALA A 304 19.39 -5.93 16.43
CA ALA A 304 20.55 -5.52 17.22
C ALA A 304 21.74 -5.04 16.36
N GLN A 305 21.78 -5.41 15.07
CA GLN A 305 22.84 -5.02 14.13
C GLN A 305 22.60 -3.65 13.48
N PHE A 306 21.38 -3.10 13.57
CA PHE A 306 20.97 -1.88 12.86
C PHE A 306 20.37 -0.84 13.79
N SER A 307 21.22 -0.14 14.54
CA SER A 307 20.78 0.92 15.45
C SER A 307 20.22 2.13 14.69
N GLY A 308 19.07 2.64 15.12
CA GLY A 308 18.42 3.82 14.53
C GLY A 308 17.62 3.57 13.24
N GLN A 309 17.89 2.46 12.55
CA GLN A 309 17.22 2.07 11.32
C GLN A 309 15.95 1.24 11.59
N GLU A 310 15.17 1.00 10.55
CA GLU A 310 13.93 0.24 10.56
C GLU A 310 14.15 -1.13 9.92
N VAL A 311 14.00 -2.20 10.70
CA VAL A 311 14.12 -3.57 10.20
C VAL A 311 12.74 -4.09 9.84
N GLY A 312 12.59 -4.62 8.62
CA GLY A 312 11.39 -5.26 8.11
C GLY A 312 11.68 -6.64 7.56
N LEU A 313 10.67 -7.51 7.61
CA LEU A 313 10.67 -8.78 6.89
C LEU A 313 10.00 -8.54 5.53
N ALA A 314 10.76 -8.62 4.45
CA ALA A 314 10.28 -8.41 3.09
C ALA A 314 9.63 -9.67 2.53
N ASP A 315 10.25 -10.84 2.74
CA ASP A 315 9.70 -12.13 2.34
C ASP A 315 10.34 -13.30 3.12
N MET A 316 9.77 -14.50 3.04
CA MET A 316 10.21 -15.69 3.77
C MET A 316 9.94 -17.00 3.01
N SER A 317 10.82 -17.99 3.14
CA SER A 317 10.64 -19.33 2.55
C SER A 317 9.46 -20.08 3.18
N GLY A 318 8.96 -21.09 2.47
CA GLY A 318 7.78 -21.86 2.91
C GLY A 318 7.98 -22.67 4.20
N ASP A 319 9.23 -22.85 4.64
CA ASP A 319 9.62 -23.50 5.90
C ASP A 319 10.03 -22.50 6.99
N ASP A 320 9.84 -21.21 6.74
CA ASP A 320 10.27 -20.07 7.55
C ASP A 320 11.78 -19.90 7.73
N ARG A 321 12.65 -20.78 7.21
CA ARG A 321 14.08 -20.80 7.58
C ARG A 321 14.90 -19.69 6.94
N LYS A 322 14.44 -19.15 5.82
CA LYS A 322 15.16 -18.15 5.01
C LYS A 322 14.34 -16.88 4.89
N TRP A 323 14.89 -15.77 5.37
CA TRP A 323 14.23 -14.46 5.37
C TRP A 323 14.94 -13.49 4.46
N VAL A 324 14.18 -12.83 3.60
CA VAL A 324 14.65 -11.58 2.98
C VAL A 324 14.30 -10.45 3.93
N VAL A 325 15.31 -9.87 4.56
CA VAL A 325 15.19 -8.73 5.46
C VAL A 325 15.42 -7.45 4.67
N VAL A 326 14.63 -6.43 4.93
CA VAL A 326 14.88 -5.06 4.45
C VAL A 326 15.22 -4.16 5.63
N VAL A 327 16.28 -3.38 5.50
CA VAL A 327 16.67 -2.36 6.47
C VAL A 327 16.58 -1.00 5.80
N THR A 328 15.72 -0.13 6.32
CA THR A 328 15.48 1.22 5.78
C THR A 328 15.74 2.29 6.83
N ALA A 329 15.83 3.54 6.38
CA ALA A 329 15.75 4.72 7.22
C ALA A 329 14.99 5.82 6.47
N ASP A 330 14.73 6.94 7.12
CA ASP A 330 14.35 8.20 6.46
C ASP A 330 15.42 8.69 5.46
N THR A 331 16.69 8.41 5.75
CA THR A 331 17.86 8.72 4.92
C THR A 331 18.49 7.50 4.23
N ASP A 332 17.80 6.36 4.16
CA ASP A 332 18.27 5.19 3.41
C ASP A 332 17.10 4.50 2.70
N PRO A 333 17.06 4.49 1.36
CA PRO A 333 15.98 3.87 0.58
C PRO A 333 15.84 2.37 0.80
N GLY A 334 16.88 1.71 1.32
CA GLY A 334 16.79 0.31 1.70
C GLY A 334 18.00 -0.51 1.28
N THR A 335 18.39 -1.41 2.18
CA THR A 335 19.31 -2.50 1.89
C THR A 335 18.63 -3.83 2.23
N PHE A 336 18.70 -4.77 1.30
CA PHE A 336 18.21 -6.12 1.49
C PHE A 336 19.32 -7.04 2.00
N TYR A 337 18.95 -7.96 2.89
CA TYR A 337 19.82 -8.96 3.48
C TYR A 337 19.15 -10.34 3.40
N PHE A 338 19.96 -11.37 3.22
CA PHE A 338 19.56 -12.75 3.45
C PHE A 338 19.84 -13.10 4.91
N PHE A 339 18.81 -13.56 5.61
CA PHE A 339 18.94 -14.07 6.96
C PHE A 339 18.56 -15.56 6.98
N ASN A 340 19.49 -16.40 7.43
CA ASN A 340 19.27 -17.82 7.65
C ASN A 340 19.03 -18.07 9.14
N ARG A 341 17.87 -18.63 9.49
CA ARG A 341 17.49 -18.86 10.89
C ARG A 341 18.26 -19.98 11.56
N ASP A 342 18.78 -20.95 10.79
CA ASP A 342 19.44 -22.14 11.36
C ASP A 342 20.73 -21.78 12.09
N ASP A 343 21.52 -20.91 11.47
CA ASP A 343 22.82 -20.46 11.96
C ASP A 343 22.83 -18.98 12.34
N ARG A 344 21.69 -18.28 12.17
CA ARG A 344 21.50 -16.85 12.37
C ARG A 344 22.48 -15.99 11.58
N THR A 345 22.91 -16.47 10.41
CA THR A 345 23.77 -15.68 9.52
C THR A 345 22.97 -14.62 8.80
N LEU A 346 23.51 -13.39 8.79
CA LEU A 346 22.95 -12.26 8.08
C LEU A 346 23.95 -11.79 7.02
N THR A 347 23.58 -11.91 5.75
CA THR A 347 24.45 -11.56 4.62
C THR A 347 23.79 -10.49 3.77
N LYS A 348 24.53 -9.42 3.45
CA LYS A 348 24.03 -8.35 2.58
C LYS A 348 23.74 -8.92 1.19
N PHE A 349 22.52 -8.71 0.69
CA PHE A 349 22.13 -9.09 -0.66
C PHE A 349 22.37 -7.94 -1.64
N GLY A 350 21.86 -6.76 -1.35
CA GLY A 350 22.01 -5.60 -2.24
C GLY A 350 21.32 -4.35 -1.74
N GLU A 351 21.76 -3.19 -2.24
CA GLU A 351 21.14 -1.90 -1.95
C GLU A 351 20.14 -1.54 -3.04
N THR A 352 19.02 -0.91 -2.66
CA THR A 352 18.02 -0.45 -3.63
C THR A 352 18.57 0.67 -4.52
N ARG A 353 19.36 1.60 -3.95
CA ARG A 353 19.99 2.72 -4.68
C ARG A 353 21.43 2.92 -4.19
N PRO A 354 22.40 2.11 -4.65
CA PRO A 354 23.79 2.17 -4.17
C PRO A 354 24.49 3.51 -4.50
N ASP A 355 24.10 4.18 -5.59
CA ASP A 355 24.73 5.42 -6.05
C ASP A 355 24.13 6.69 -5.40
N LEU A 356 23.09 6.56 -4.58
CA LEU A 356 22.49 7.69 -3.87
C LEU A 356 23.36 8.05 -2.64
N PRO A 357 23.90 9.28 -2.54
CA PRO A 357 24.74 9.66 -1.40
C PRO A 357 23.88 9.90 -0.14
N LYS A 358 23.71 8.84 0.64
CA LYS A 358 22.80 8.76 1.80
C LYS A 358 23.15 9.76 2.91
N GLU A 359 24.43 10.06 3.09
CA GLU A 359 24.96 11.03 4.06
C GLU A 359 24.58 12.49 3.76
N ARG A 360 23.91 12.71 2.62
CA ARG A 360 23.44 14.02 2.15
C ARG A 360 21.91 14.09 2.08
N LEU A 361 21.23 13.03 2.52
CA LEU A 361 19.78 12.98 2.68
C LEU A 361 19.38 13.50 4.05
N SER A 362 18.18 14.07 4.14
CA SER A 362 17.71 14.80 5.32
C SER A 362 16.84 13.93 6.22
N SER A 363 17.04 13.99 7.54
CA SER A 363 16.20 13.26 8.49
C SER A 363 14.75 13.77 8.50
N MET A 364 13.83 12.84 8.74
CA MET A 364 12.40 13.04 8.88
C MET A 364 12.01 12.98 10.36
N THR A 365 11.34 14.02 10.84
CA THR A 365 10.87 14.14 12.22
C THR A 365 9.35 14.06 12.29
N PRO A 366 8.76 13.17 13.12
CA PRO A 366 7.32 13.21 13.39
C PRO A 366 6.97 14.47 14.18
N ILE A 367 5.93 15.18 13.75
CA ILE A 367 5.39 16.37 14.43
C ILE A 367 3.86 16.25 14.54
N ARG A 368 3.28 17.02 15.46
CA ARG A 368 1.83 17.13 15.66
C ARG A 368 1.45 18.60 15.82
N TYR A 369 0.32 18.99 15.26
CA TYR A 369 -0.18 20.36 15.38
C TYR A 369 -1.72 20.39 15.40
N PRO A 370 -2.35 21.34 16.10
CA PRO A 370 -3.80 21.50 16.07
C PRO A 370 -4.26 22.15 14.75
N SER A 371 -5.36 21.64 14.19
CA SER A 371 -6.10 22.27 13.08
C SER A 371 -7.01 23.40 13.57
N SER A 372 -7.80 23.97 12.66
CA SER A 372 -8.73 25.09 12.93
C SER A 372 -9.72 24.82 14.06
N ASP A 373 -10.13 23.56 14.22
CA ASP A 373 -11.09 23.10 15.23
C ASP A 373 -10.42 22.36 16.40
N GLY A 374 -9.09 22.45 16.53
CA GLY A 374 -8.34 21.82 17.61
C GLY A 374 -8.07 20.32 17.41
N LEU A 375 -8.52 19.71 16.30
CA LEU A 375 -8.14 18.35 15.94
C LEU A 375 -6.61 18.27 15.77
N GLU A 376 -5.97 17.38 16.50
CA GLU A 376 -4.52 17.16 16.36
C GLU A 376 -4.22 16.41 15.06
N ILE A 377 -3.36 16.99 14.22
CA ILE A 377 -2.93 16.44 12.93
C ILE A 377 -1.52 15.85 13.09
N PRO A 378 -1.35 14.52 12.94
CA PRO A 378 -0.05 13.89 12.81
C PRO A 378 0.59 14.29 11.48
N ALA A 379 1.89 14.55 11.47
CA ALA A 379 2.61 14.87 10.24
C ALA A 379 4.09 14.46 10.33
N TYR A 380 4.76 14.46 9.19
CA TYR A 380 6.20 14.31 9.10
C TYR A 380 6.83 15.57 8.52
N LEU A 381 7.95 15.99 9.09
CA LEU A 381 8.71 17.16 8.67
C LEU A 381 10.12 16.72 8.27
N THR A 382 10.49 16.99 7.01
CA THR A 382 11.85 16.82 6.52
C THR A 382 12.48 18.20 6.34
N LEU A 383 13.60 18.45 7.01
CA LEU A 383 14.30 19.74 6.93
C LEU A 383 15.59 19.62 6.12
N PRO A 384 15.88 20.59 5.25
CA PRO A 384 17.08 20.56 4.41
C PRO A 384 18.34 20.62 5.27
N GLU A 385 19.16 19.56 5.22
CA GLU A 385 20.32 19.42 6.11
C GLU A 385 21.43 20.49 5.90
N HIS A 386 21.45 21.11 4.72
CA HIS A 386 22.40 22.17 4.38
C HIS A 386 21.94 23.58 4.82
N ARG A 387 20.88 23.69 5.63
CA ARG A 387 20.36 24.97 6.15
C ARG A 387 20.08 24.89 7.66
N GLU A 388 19.99 26.06 8.28
CA GLU A 388 19.81 26.19 9.75
C GLU A 388 18.38 25.85 10.24
N GLY A 389 17.49 25.36 9.38
CA GLY A 389 16.11 25.03 9.77
C GLY A 389 15.21 26.25 10.04
N LYS A 390 15.63 27.46 9.67
CA LYS A 390 14.91 28.72 9.94
C LYS A 390 14.53 29.46 8.67
N ASN A 391 13.34 30.07 8.67
CA ASN A 391 12.80 30.89 7.59
C ASN A 391 13.02 30.26 6.20
N LEU A 392 12.71 28.98 6.09
CA LEU A 392 12.90 28.17 4.88
C LEU A 392 11.70 28.32 3.94
N PRO A 393 11.89 28.22 2.61
CA PRO A 393 10.78 27.87 1.74
C PRO A 393 10.16 26.55 2.20
N LEU A 394 8.84 26.45 2.19
CA LEU A 394 8.10 25.26 2.62
C LEU A 394 7.37 24.64 1.42
N LEU A 395 7.45 23.32 1.30
CA LEU A 395 6.57 22.52 0.46
C LEU A 395 5.60 21.75 1.35
N VAL A 396 4.30 21.99 1.20
CA VAL A 396 3.24 21.15 1.77
C VAL A 396 2.96 20.02 0.78
N MET A 397 3.11 18.78 1.22
CA MET A 397 3.01 17.60 0.39
C MET A 397 1.91 16.65 0.91
N PRO A 398 0.62 16.94 0.66
CA PRO A 398 -0.47 16.04 1.03
C PRO A 398 -0.43 14.75 0.22
N HIS A 399 -0.62 13.60 0.88
CA HIS A 399 -0.68 12.30 0.23
C HIS A 399 -1.96 12.11 -0.62
N GLY A 400 -1.91 11.15 -1.55
CA GLY A 400 -3.07 10.71 -2.32
C GLY A 400 -4.04 9.83 -1.51
N GLY A 401 -5.16 9.42 -2.10
CA GLY A 401 -6.20 8.65 -1.41
C GLY A 401 -7.59 9.28 -1.60
N PRO A 402 -8.22 9.86 -0.56
CA PRO A 402 -7.64 10.32 0.71
C PRO A 402 -7.51 9.24 1.79
N TRP A 403 -8.08 8.06 1.58
CA TRP A 403 -8.10 6.95 2.55
C TRP A 403 -6.77 6.19 2.60
N ALA A 404 -5.69 6.94 2.84
CA ALA A 404 -4.32 6.47 2.98
C ALA A 404 -3.61 7.32 4.06
N ARG A 405 -2.29 7.16 4.22
CA ARG A 405 -1.45 8.04 5.03
C ARG A 405 0.02 7.95 4.62
N ASP A 406 0.78 8.96 5.01
CA ASP A 406 2.24 8.91 5.02
C ASP A 406 2.77 8.25 6.30
N TYR A 407 3.96 7.68 6.19
CA TYR A 407 4.68 6.95 7.23
C TYR A 407 6.12 7.47 7.35
N TRP A 408 6.74 7.24 8.51
CA TRP A 408 8.17 7.47 8.65
C TRP A 408 8.97 6.57 7.73
N GLY A 409 9.97 7.13 7.04
CA GLY A 409 10.88 6.40 6.17
C GLY A 409 11.30 7.21 4.94
N TYR A 410 12.15 6.64 4.11
CA TYR A 410 12.64 7.28 2.90
C TYR A 410 11.47 7.61 1.94
N ASN A 411 11.31 8.89 1.63
CA ASN A 411 10.39 9.36 0.60
C ASN A 411 11.18 10.15 -0.47
N PRO A 412 11.25 9.67 -1.72
CA PRO A 412 12.11 10.28 -2.74
C PRO A 412 11.71 11.72 -3.07
N ASN A 413 10.42 12.07 -3.01
CA ASN A 413 9.95 13.44 -3.23
C ASN A 413 10.40 14.36 -2.08
N ALA A 414 10.16 13.95 -0.83
CA ALA A 414 10.57 14.73 0.33
C ALA A 414 12.10 14.96 0.33
N GLN A 415 12.87 13.90 0.06
CA GLN A 415 14.33 13.98 -0.02
C GLN A 415 14.81 14.87 -1.16
N PHE A 416 14.20 14.78 -2.34
CA PHE A 416 14.53 15.63 -3.47
C PHE A 416 14.30 17.11 -3.13
N PHE A 417 13.12 17.49 -2.64
CA PHE A 417 12.81 18.88 -2.32
C PHE A 417 13.62 19.41 -1.12
N ALA A 418 13.87 18.59 -0.10
CA ALA A 418 14.79 18.92 0.98
C ALA A 418 16.21 19.14 0.47
N ASN A 419 16.69 18.32 -0.48
CA ASN A 419 17.98 18.53 -1.12
C ASN A 419 18.04 19.87 -1.88
N ARG A 420 16.92 20.36 -2.44
CA ARG A 420 16.80 21.69 -3.07
C ARG A 420 16.63 22.85 -2.07
N GLY A 421 16.61 22.57 -0.77
CA GLY A 421 16.62 23.58 0.29
C GLY A 421 15.24 23.98 0.80
N LEU A 422 14.20 23.20 0.50
CA LEU A 422 12.85 23.40 1.02
C LEU A 422 12.66 22.57 2.30
N ALA A 423 11.95 23.10 3.29
CA ALA A 423 11.30 22.25 4.29
C ALA A 423 10.15 21.51 3.61
N VAL A 424 9.93 20.23 3.95
CA VAL A 424 8.82 19.43 3.40
C VAL A 424 7.93 18.96 4.54
N LEU A 425 6.66 19.36 4.49
CA LEU A 425 5.63 18.95 5.43
C LEU A 425 4.72 17.91 4.77
N GLN A 426 4.61 16.74 5.39
CA GLN A 426 3.74 15.62 4.97
C GLN A 426 2.66 15.40 6.03
N PRO A 427 1.51 16.07 5.92
CA PRO A 427 0.44 15.97 6.90
C PRO A 427 -0.45 14.76 6.63
N ASN A 428 -0.75 14.00 7.69
CA ASN A 428 -1.83 13.02 7.71
C ASN A 428 -3.10 13.74 8.17
N PHE A 429 -3.73 14.45 7.25
CA PHE A 429 -4.96 15.23 7.47
C PHE A 429 -6.14 14.34 7.91
N ARG A 430 -7.21 14.93 8.45
CA ARG A 430 -8.40 14.17 8.86
C ARG A 430 -8.89 13.29 7.71
N GLN A 431 -9.35 12.07 8.02
CA GLN A 431 -9.62 10.99 7.04
C GLN A 431 -8.42 10.15 6.59
N SER A 432 -7.19 10.52 6.95
CA SER A 432 -6.07 9.56 6.84
C SER A 432 -6.37 8.30 7.67
N THR A 433 -5.99 7.14 7.15
CA THR A 433 -6.21 5.85 7.82
C THR A 433 -5.23 5.64 8.97
N GLY A 434 -5.52 4.73 9.90
CA GLY A 434 -4.58 4.33 10.93
C GLY A 434 -4.70 5.05 12.28
N PHE A 435 -5.60 6.03 12.39
CA PHE A 435 -5.80 6.87 13.58
C PHE A 435 -7.22 6.74 14.17
N GLY A 436 -7.91 5.62 13.89
CA GLY A 436 -9.23 5.34 14.42
C GLY A 436 -10.39 5.98 13.66
N LYS A 437 -11.59 5.46 13.92
CA LYS A 437 -12.80 5.84 13.18
C LYS A 437 -13.26 7.25 13.43
N LYS A 438 -12.96 7.85 14.59
CA LYS A 438 -13.24 9.28 14.84
C LYS A 438 -12.41 10.19 13.94
N PHE A 439 -11.11 9.94 13.81
CA PHE A 439 -10.23 10.69 12.92
C PHE A 439 -10.62 10.49 11.45
N TYR A 440 -10.96 9.25 11.09
CA TYR A 440 -11.44 8.91 9.76
C TYR A 440 -12.77 9.62 9.40
N ALA A 441 -13.74 9.59 10.32
CA ALA A 441 -15.05 10.19 10.12
C ALA A 441 -15.03 11.73 10.08
N ALA A 442 -14.01 12.36 10.68
CA ALA A 442 -13.90 13.82 10.73
C ALA A 442 -13.71 14.48 9.35
N GLY A 443 -13.26 13.74 8.32
CA GLY A 443 -13.13 14.28 6.96
C GLY A 443 -14.32 14.02 6.03
N ARG A 444 -15.40 13.39 6.52
CA ARG A 444 -16.60 13.16 5.69
C ARG A 444 -17.17 14.49 5.19
N HIS A 445 -17.35 14.59 3.86
CA HIS A 445 -17.83 15.78 3.17
C HIS A 445 -16.94 17.03 3.39
N GLN A 446 -15.67 16.87 3.78
CA GLN A 446 -14.77 18.00 4.11
C GLN A 446 -13.69 18.26 3.05
N TRP A 447 -13.83 17.72 1.84
CA TRP A 447 -12.92 17.99 0.73
C TRP A 447 -12.94 19.49 0.41
N GLY A 448 -11.76 20.13 0.41
CA GLY A 448 -11.62 21.57 0.19
C GLY A 448 -12.10 22.46 1.35
N GLU A 449 -12.60 21.86 2.43
CA GLU A 449 -13.06 22.55 3.65
C GLU A 449 -12.11 22.23 4.81
N LYS A 450 -12.56 21.56 5.89
CA LYS A 450 -11.71 21.30 7.05
C LYS A 450 -10.48 20.42 6.76
N MET A 451 -10.52 19.58 5.71
CA MET A 451 -9.31 18.87 5.29
C MET A 451 -8.25 19.85 4.72
N GLN A 452 -8.68 20.94 4.11
CA GLN A 452 -7.78 22.01 3.65
C GLN A 452 -7.27 22.87 4.82
N ASP A 453 -8.09 23.05 5.86
CA ASP A 453 -7.66 23.68 7.11
C ASP A 453 -6.50 22.89 7.76
N ASP A 454 -6.57 21.56 7.76
CA ASP A 454 -5.50 20.73 8.32
C ASP A 454 -4.14 20.99 7.66
N LEU A 455 -4.12 21.27 6.35
CA LEU A 455 -2.91 21.66 5.63
C LEU A 455 -2.46 23.08 6.00
N THR A 456 -3.41 24.02 5.98
CA THR A 456 -3.18 25.45 6.24
C THR A 456 -2.66 25.70 7.66
N TRP A 457 -3.18 24.98 8.64
CA TRP A 457 -2.73 25.08 10.03
C TRP A 457 -1.36 24.45 10.25
N GLY A 458 -0.98 23.46 9.45
CA GLY A 458 0.40 22.95 9.40
C GLY A 458 1.39 24.04 8.96
N VAL A 459 1.04 24.80 7.91
CA VAL A 459 1.83 25.97 7.49
C VAL A 459 1.95 26.99 8.61
N LYS A 460 0.82 27.41 9.21
CA LYS A 460 0.80 28.38 10.31
C LYS A 460 1.65 27.92 11.49
N HIS A 461 1.59 26.63 11.84
CA HIS A 461 2.41 26.05 12.90
C HIS A 461 3.91 26.22 12.63
N LEU A 462 4.36 25.87 11.42
CA LEU A 462 5.77 25.98 11.05
C LEU A 462 6.25 27.44 10.93
N VAL A 463 5.39 28.35 10.48
CA VAL A 463 5.68 29.80 10.47
C VAL A 463 5.82 30.32 11.91
N ALA A 464 4.91 29.96 12.81
CA ALA A 464 4.96 30.37 14.21
C ALA A 464 6.22 29.86 14.93
N LYS A 465 6.73 28.69 14.55
CA LYS A 465 8.02 28.17 15.05
C LYS A 465 9.25 28.81 14.39
N GLY A 466 9.08 29.73 13.44
CA GLY A 466 10.16 30.36 12.69
C GLY A 466 10.87 29.41 11.70
N ILE A 467 10.28 28.25 11.41
CA ILE A 467 10.82 27.24 10.50
C ILE A 467 10.54 27.64 9.05
N ALA A 468 9.29 28.00 8.75
CA ALA A 468 8.84 28.34 7.40
C ALA A 468 8.74 29.86 7.19
N ASP A 469 9.13 30.31 6.00
CA ASP A 469 8.89 31.66 5.52
C ASP A 469 7.46 31.79 4.99
N PRO A 470 6.59 32.64 5.57
CA PRO A 470 5.20 32.76 5.15
C PRO A 470 5.03 33.27 3.71
N LYS A 471 6.07 33.84 3.09
CA LYS A 471 6.03 34.32 1.69
C LYS A 471 6.52 33.28 0.68
N ARG A 472 7.03 32.13 1.14
CA ARG A 472 7.63 31.10 0.27
C ARG A 472 7.08 29.72 0.61
N VAL A 473 5.76 29.57 0.55
CA VAL A 473 5.07 28.31 0.76
C VAL A 473 4.53 27.80 -0.57
N ALA A 474 4.77 26.54 -0.91
CA ALA A 474 4.19 25.87 -2.08
C ALA A 474 3.43 24.62 -1.67
N ILE A 475 2.54 24.13 -2.54
CA ILE A 475 1.79 22.89 -2.33
C ILE A 475 1.94 21.95 -3.54
N TYR A 476 2.19 20.66 -3.27
CA TYR A 476 2.33 19.64 -4.31
C TYR A 476 1.74 18.31 -3.87
N GLY A 477 0.94 17.66 -4.70
CA GLY A 477 0.44 16.33 -4.41
C GLY A 477 -0.12 15.58 -5.61
N GLY A 478 -0.32 14.27 -5.43
CA GLY A 478 -0.87 13.36 -6.44
C GLY A 478 -2.29 12.88 -6.10
N SER A 479 -3.16 12.67 -7.10
CA SER A 479 -4.53 12.18 -6.88
C SER A 479 -5.31 13.11 -5.92
N TYR A 480 -5.82 12.63 -4.78
CA TYR A 480 -6.40 13.52 -3.74
C TYR A 480 -5.43 14.65 -3.33
N GLY A 481 -4.12 14.37 -3.18
CA GLY A 481 -3.14 15.40 -2.89
C GLY A 481 -3.03 16.44 -4.02
N GLY A 482 -3.29 16.04 -5.26
CA GLY A 482 -3.38 16.95 -6.41
C GLY A 482 -4.67 17.79 -6.39
N TYR A 483 -5.79 17.21 -5.94
CA TYR A 483 -7.00 17.98 -5.61
C TYR A 483 -6.72 18.99 -4.50
N ALA A 484 -6.06 18.58 -3.41
CA ALA A 484 -5.71 19.44 -2.29
C ALA A 484 -4.76 20.58 -2.70
N ALA A 485 -3.85 20.34 -3.64
CA ALA A 485 -3.03 21.39 -4.24
C ALA A 485 -3.90 22.43 -4.98
N LEU A 486 -4.82 22.00 -5.84
CA LEU A 486 -5.76 22.91 -6.52
C LEU A 486 -6.69 23.62 -5.54
N ALA A 487 -7.20 22.92 -4.53
CA ALA A 487 -8.06 23.47 -3.48
C ALA A 487 -7.30 24.52 -2.64
N GLY A 488 -6.04 24.27 -2.29
CA GLY A 488 -5.20 25.24 -1.60
C GLY A 488 -5.00 26.52 -2.39
N LEU A 489 -4.76 26.41 -3.70
CA LEU A 489 -4.64 27.56 -4.60
C LEU A 489 -5.98 28.31 -4.78
N ALA A 490 -7.11 27.60 -4.76
CA ALA A 490 -8.43 28.19 -4.98
C ALA A 490 -9.05 28.83 -3.72
N TYR A 491 -8.89 28.18 -2.57
CA TYR A 491 -9.64 28.50 -1.34
C TYR A 491 -8.80 29.21 -0.28
N THR A 492 -7.47 29.06 -0.35
CA THR A 492 -6.50 29.76 0.52
C THR A 492 -5.37 30.40 -0.30
N PRO A 493 -5.69 31.20 -1.35
CA PRO A 493 -4.72 31.72 -2.31
C PRO A 493 -3.65 32.64 -1.70
N GLU A 494 -3.87 33.17 -0.50
CA GLU A 494 -2.92 33.99 0.24
C GLU A 494 -1.83 33.17 0.95
N VAL A 495 -2.03 31.86 1.12
CA VAL A 495 -1.08 30.97 1.82
C VAL A 495 0.05 30.55 0.87
N TYR A 496 -0.26 30.29 -0.40
CA TYR A 496 0.65 29.64 -1.33
C TYR A 496 1.22 30.62 -2.36
N ALA A 497 2.53 30.55 -2.57
CA ALA A 497 3.27 31.27 -3.59
C ALA A 497 3.39 30.49 -4.92
N ALA A 498 3.15 29.18 -4.91
CA ALA A 498 3.08 28.31 -6.09
C ALA A 498 2.34 27.00 -5.75
N GLY A 499 1.81 26.29 -6.74
CA GLY A 499 1.30 24.93 -6.55
C GLY A 499 1.49 24.01 -7.75
N ALA A 500 1.47 22.70 -7.51
CA ALA A 500 1.58 21.69 -8.55
C ALA A 500 0.62 20.53 -8.28
N SER A 501 -0.24 20.22 -9.26
CA SER A 501 -1.22 19.13 -9.17
C SER A 501 -0.83 18.00 -10.11
N PHE A 502 -0.58 16.81 -9.56
CA PHE A 502 -0.32 15.61 -10.33
C PHE A 502 -1.57 14.72 -10.36
N VAL A 503 -2.17 14.52 -11.53
CA VAL A 503 -3.40 13.72 -11.73
C VAL A 503 -4.52 14.03 -10.72
N GLY A 504 -4.60 15.28 -10.25
CA GLY A 504 -5.58 15.70 -9.25
C GLY A 504 -6.93 16.00 -9.89
N PRO A 505 -8.05 15.49 -9.34
CA PRO A 505 -9.36 15.87 -9.85
C PRO A 505 -9.61 17.35 -9.55
N SER A 506 -10.00 18.12 -10.57
CA SER A 506 -10.35 19.55 -10.44
C SER A 506 -11.86 19.77 -10.30
N ASN A 507 -12.67 18.78 -10.71
CA ASN A 507 -14.12 18.81 -10.69
C ASN A 507 -14.67 17.49 -10.16
N LEU A 508 -15.36 17.55 -9.01
CA LEU A 508 -15.90 16.39 -8.31
C LEU A 508 -17.05 15.74 -9.08
N PHE A 509 -17.82 16.51 -9.87
CA PHE A 509 -18.86 15.92 -10.73
C PHE A 509 -18.26 15.00 -11.78
N THR A 510 -17.20 15.44 -12.46
CA THR A 510 -16.53 14.61 -13.48
C THR A 510 -15.85 13.41 -12.84
N LEU A 511 -15.23 13.57 -11.67
CA LEU A 511 -14.63 12.46 -10.92
C LEU A 511 -15.68 11.36 -10.62
N LEU A 512 -16.82 11.75 -10.05
CA LEU A 512 -17.85 10.80 -9.61
C LEU A 512 -18.58 10.13 -10.79
N ASN A 513 -18.58 10.76 -11.96
CA ASN A 513 -19.16 10.22 -13.19
C ASN A 513 -18.18 9.39 -14.04
N SER A 514 -16.88 9.44 -13.77
CA SER A 514 -15.84 8.73 -14.55
C SER A 514 -15.23 7.52 -13.86
N ILE A 515 -15.73 7.13 -12.68
CA ILE A 515 -15.28 5.94 -11.95
C ILE A 515 -15.46 4.70 -12.84
N PRO A 516 -14.39 3.90 -13.08
CA PRO A 516 -14.48 2.75 -13.97
C PRO A 516 -15.42 1.66 -13.41
N PRO A 517 -16.04 0.81 -14.26
CA PRO A 517 -17.02 -0.18 -13.82
C PRO A 517 -16.50 -1.14 -12.73
N TYR A 518 -15.23 -1.57 -12.81
CA TYR A 518 -14.61 -2.46 -11.82
C TYR A 518 -14.36 -1.80 -10.44
N TRP A 519 -14.68 -0.51 -10.28
CA TRP A 519 -14.68 0.23 -9.00
C TRP A 519 -16.09 0.46 -8.45
N GLU A 520 -17.11 -0.25 -8.94
CA GLU A 520 -18.50 -0.09 -8.48
C GLU A 520 -18.66 -0.22 -6.94
N SER A 521 -17.88 -1.09 -6.29
CA SER A 521 -17.85 -1.16 -4.83
C SER A 521 -17.35 0.14 -4.21
N VAL A 522 -16.21 0.64 -4.69
CA VAL A 522 -15.58 1.89 -4.25
C VAL A 522 -16.46 3.11 -4.55
N ARG A 523 -17.28 3.09 -5.61
CA ARG A 523 -18.24 4.15 -5.94
C ARG A 523 -19.16 4.48 -4.75
N ARG A 524 -19.62 3.47 -4.01
CA ARG A 524 -20.44 3.68 -2.81
C ARG A 524 -19.69 4.42 -1.71
N GLN A 525 -18.39 4.16 -1.58
CA GLN A 525 -17.53 4.91 -0.66
C GLN A 525 -17.48 6.39 -1.07
N PHE A 526 -17.27 6.67 -2.35
CA PHE A 526 -17.24 8.05 -2.88
C PHE A 526 -18.57 8.77 -2.69
N ASP A 527 -19.69 8.15 -3.06
CA ASP A 527 -21.03 8.72 -2.88
C ASP A 527 -21.26 9.11 -1.42
N TYR A 528 -20.73 8.32 -0.48
CA TYR A 528 -20.92 8.53 0.95
C TYR A 528 -19.99 9.59 1.57
N PHE A 529 -18.72 9.62 1.17
CA PHE A 529 -17.69 10.47 1.78
C PHE A 529 -17.51 11.80 1.07
N VAL A 530 -17.85 11.88 -0.21
CA VAL A 530 -17.73 13.07 -1.04
C VAL A 530 -19.13 13.61 -1.33
N GLY A 531 -19.99 12.79 -1.93
CA GLY A 531 -21.38 13.09 -2.25
C GLY A 531 -21.82 12.41 -3.54
N ASN A 532 -23.12 12.47 -3.83
CA ASN A 532 -23.72 11.89 -5.03
C ASN A 532 -24.10 13.02 -6.02
N PRO A 533 -23.55 13.04 -7.25
CA PRO A 533 -23.86 14.11 -8.22
C PRO A 533 -25.34 14.12 -8.66
N SER A 534 -26.07 13.02 -8.47
CA SER A 534 -27.49 12.91 -8.77
C SER A 534 -28.40 13.41 -7.63
N ASP A 535 -27.86 13.65 -6.43
CA ASP A 535 -28.62 14.20 -5.30
C ASP A 535 -28.54 15.73 -5.31
N PRO A 536 -29.66 16.45 -5.51
CA PRO A 536 -29.67 17.92 -5.52
C PRO A 536 -29.06 18.57 -4.27
N SER A 537 -29.16 17.92 -3.11
CA SER A 537 -28.59 18.43 -1.85
C SER A 537 -27.06 18.37 -1.81
N ASP A 538 -26.47 17.47 -2.60
CA ASP A 538 -25.02 17.32 -2.71
C ASP A 538 -24.44 18.20 -3.82
N GLN A 539 -25.22 18.54 -4.86
CA GLN A 539 -24.73 19.33 -6.00
C GLN A 539 -24.10 20.66 -5.59
N GLU A 540 -24.75 21.41 -4.69
CA GLU A 540 -24.20 22.69 -4.22
C GLU A 540 -22.85 22.50 -3.50
N ARG A 541 -22.75 21.45 -2.67
CA ARG A 541 -21.50 21.11 -1.98
C ARG A 541 -20.41 20.69 -2.97
N LEU A 542 -20.73 19.78 -3.90
CA LEU A 542 -19.78 19.31 -4.92
C LEU A 542 -19.27 20.46 -5.80
N GLN A 543 -20.14 21.42 -6.14
CA GLN A 543 -19.75 22.61 -6.88
C GLN A 543 -18.83 23.50 -6.04
N ARG A 544 -19.20 23.80 -4.79
CA ARG A 544 -18.37 24.61 -3.88
C ARG A 544 -17.00 23.98 -3.65
N GLN A 545 -16.94 22.65 -3.51
CA GLN A 545 -15.74 21.87 -3.24
C GLN A 545 -14.95 21.49 -4.50
N SER A 546 -15.36 21.91 -5.70
CA SER A 546 -14.61 21.67 -6.94
C SER A 546 -13.74 22.89 -7.27
N PRO A 547 -12.39 22.77 -7.23
CA PRO A 547 -11.49 23.89 -7.53
C PRO A 547 -11.70 24.53 -8.90
N LEU A 548 -12.20 23.76 -9.88
CA LEU A 548 -12.54 24.24 -11.23
C LEU A 548 -13.45 25.47 -11.21
N PHE A 549 -14.39 25.59 -10.25
CA PHE A 549 -15.32 26.72 -10.18
C PHE A 549 -14.77 27.89 -9.34
N SER A 550 -13.48 27.90 -9.02
CA SER A 550 -12.81 28.97 -8.27
C SER A 550 -11.43 29.31 -8.85
N VAL A 551 -11.22 29.04 -10.14
CA VAL A 551 -9.95 29.35 -10.84
C VAL A 551 -9.64 30.85 -10.80
N ASP A 552 -10.66 31.71 -10.85
CA ASP A 552 -10.55 33.17 -10.76
C ASP A 552 -9.94 33.66 -9.44
N LYS A 553 -9.99 32.83 -8.38
CA LYS A 553 -9.41 33.13 -7.07
C LYS A 553 -7.93 32.74 -6.97
N MET A 554 -7.44 31.90 -7.88
CA MET A 554 -6.05 31.44 -7.86
C MET A 554 -5.11 32.61 -8.24
N ARG A 555 -4.18 32.93 -7.33
CA ARG A 555 -3.22 34.04 -7.50
C ARG A 555 -1.82 33.59 -7.85
N ALA A 556 -1.46 32.39 -7.38
CA ALA A 556 -0.15 31.80 -7.56
C ALA A 556 -0.11 30.93 -8.83
N PRO A 557 1.08 30.78 -9.45
CA PRO A 557 1.31 29.90 -10.58
C PRO A 557 1.12 28.42 -10.23
#